data_AF-A0A9E0DFQ6-F1
#
_entry.id   AF-A0A9E0DFQ6-F1
#
_cell.length_a   1.000
_cell.length_b   1.000
_cell.length_c   1.000
_cell.angle_alpha   90.00
_cell.angle_beta   90.00
_cell.angle_gamma   90.00
#
_symmetry.space_group_name_H-M   'P 1'
#
loop_
_entity.id
_entity.type
_entity.pdbx_description
1 polymer ?
#
loop_
_entity_poly.entity_id
_entity_poly.type
_entity_poly.pdbx_seq_one_letter_code
_entity_poly.pdbx_strand_id
1 'polypeptide(L)'
;MAEILNDPMLHSAFLVFWLLPCALQDYRTRHVSNWLTLPAFVLAWPVALWLGGSERLILTFAVFVGCWAAWQMHTMGAADGKIAVALAAVSPAALGIGVVILVGIFAGLWVWKRQSVSVPAAVGFYAGMLGWTVVGWWG
;
A
#
# COMPACT_ATOMS: atom_id res chain seq x y z
N MET A 1 -12.61 14.52 -11.54
CA MET A 1 -11.63 13.54 -11.01
C MET A 1 -10.53 14.20 -10.18
N ALA A 2 -9.97 15.35 -10.59
CA ALA A 2 -8.99 16.11 -9.81
C ALA A 2 -9.49 16.55 -8.43
N GLU A 3 -10.73 17.03 -8.35
CA GLU A 3 -11.37 17.45 -7.10
C GLU A 3 -11.49 16.30 -6.08
N ILE A 4 -11.86 15.10 -6.52
CA ILE A 4 -12.01 13.91 -5.65
C ILE A 4 -10.69 13.53 -4.98
N LEU A 5 -9.55 13.76 -5.65
CA LEU A 5 -8.23 13.48 -5.11
C LEU A 5 -7.68 14.60 -4.20
N ASN A 6 -8.20 15.82 -4.33
CA ASN A 6 -7.79 16.95 -3.50
C ASN A 6 -8.58 17.03 -2.18
N ASP A 7 -9.81 16.53 -2.16
CA ASP A 7 -10.58 16.43 -0.92
C ASP A 7 -10.05 15.27 -0.04
N PRO A 8 -9.48 15.56 1.16
CA PRO A 8 -8.83 14.54 1.98
C PRO A 8 -9.79 13.42 2.42
N MET A 9 -11.08 13.74 2.58
CA MET A 9 -12.12 12.77 2.92
C MET A 9 -12.48 11.84 1.75
N LEU A 10 -12.68 12.39 0.55
CA LEU A 10 -13.03 11.59 -0.63
C LEU A 10 -11.86 10.73 -1.09
N HIS A 11 -10.65 11.27 -1.03
CA HIS A 11 -9.40 10.56 -1.29
C HIS A 11 -9.26 9.36 -0.34
N SER A 12 -9.46 9.59 0.96
CA SER A 12 -9.36 8.54 1.97
C SER A 12 -10.43 7.47 1.81
N ALA A 13 -11.68 7.87 1.58
CA ALA A 13 -12.78 6.95 1.34
C ALA A 13 -12.51 6.07 0.11
N PHE A 14 -12.07 6.66 -1.00
CA PHE A 14 -11.73 5.92 -2.22
C PHE A 14 -10.66 4.85 -1.98
N LEU A 15 -9.56 5.21 -1.29
CA LEU A 15 -8.50 4.27 -0.96
C LEU A 15 -8.98 3.14 -0.04
N VAL A 16 -9.81 3.45 0.96
CA VAL A 16 -10.41 2.43 1.84
C VAL A 16 -11.29 1.48 1.03
N PHE A 17 -12.17 1.99 0.17
CA PHE A 17 -13.04 1.16 -0.66
C PHE A 17 -12.29 0.35 -1.72
N TRP A 18 -11.15 0.84 -2.22
CA TRP A 18 -10.30 0.11 -3.15
C TRP A 18 -9.42 -0.95 -2.46
N LEU A 19 -8.87 -0.63 -1.29
CA LEU A 19 -8.04 -1.58 -0.51
C LEU A 19 -8.87 -2.68 0.15
N LEU A 20 -10.14 -2.43 0.49
CA LEU A 20 -11.02 -3.41 1.11
C LEU A 20 -11.14 -4.74 0.31
N PRO A 21 -11.46 -4.72 -1.00
CA PRO A 21 -11.48 -5.95 -1.80
C PRO A 21 -10.08 -6.56 -1.98
N CYS A 22 -9.01 -5.75 -2.04
CA CYS A 22 -7.62 -6.25 -2.06
C CYS A 22 -7.30 -7.04 -0.79
N ALA A 23 -7.58 -6.47 0.38
CA ALA A 23 -7.33 -7.07 1.68
C ALA A 23 -8.20 -8.31 1.91
N LEU A 24 -9.46 -8.29 1.46
CA LEU A 24 -10.37 -9.43 1.57
C LEU A 24 -9.92 -10.61 0.69
N GLN A 25 -9.45 -10.34 -0.53
CA GLN A 25 -8.89 -11.37 -1.42
C GLN A 25 -7.57 -11.92 -0.87
N ASP A 26 -6.67 -11.06 -0.40
CA ASP A 26 -5.41 -11.48 0.19
C ASP A 26 -5.63 -12.35 1.46
N TYR A 27 -6.60 -11.97 2.30
CA TYR A 27 -6.96 -12.74 3.50
C TYR A 27 -7.57 -14.11 3.18
N ARG A 28 -8.46 -14.18 2.19
CA ARG A 28 -9.18 -15.43 1.87
C ARG A 28 -8.39 -16.39 1.00
N THR A 29 -7.68 -15.86 0.00
CA THR A 29 -7.07 -16.67 -1.06
C THR A 29 -5.56 -16.51 -1.17
N ARG A 30 -4.91 -15.65 -0.36
CA ARG A 30 -3.47 -15.31 -0.49
C ARG A 30 -3.07 -14.86 -1.90
N HIS A 31 -4.06 -14.39 -2.65
CA HIS A 31 -3.95 -14.00 -4.04
C HIS A 31 -4.87 -12.80 -4.23
N VAL A 32 -4.34 -11.74 -4.85
CA VAL A 32 -5.11 -10.56 -5.25
C VAL A 32 -5.18 -10.52 -6.76
N SER A 33 -6.39 -10.26 -7.29
CA SER A 33 -6.60 -10.21 -8.73
C SER A 33 -5.74 -9.14 -9.41
N ASN A 34 -5.08 -9.52 -10.50
CA ASN A 34 -4.34 -8.58 -11.35
C ASN A 34 -5.27 -7.50 -11.92
N TRP A 35 -6.56 -7.79 -12.13
CA TRP A 35 -7.52 -6.78 -12.61
C TRP A 35 -7.72 -5.63 -11.62
N LEU A 36 -7.46 -5.85 -10.33
CA LEU A 36 -7.63 -4.84 -9.28
C LEU A 36 -6.34 -4.04 -9.04
N THR A 37 -5.19 -4.70 -9.18
CA THR A 37 -3.87 -4.12 -8.88
C THR A 37 -3.17 -3.52 -10.10
N LEU A 38 -3.40 -4.06 -11.31
CA LEU A 38 -2.73 -3.61 -12.53
C LEU A 38 -3.19 -2.22 -12.97
N PRO A 39 -4.50 -1.89 -13.00
CA PRO A 39 -4.93 -0.54 -13.35
C PRO A 39 -4.40 0.51 -12.37
N ALA A 40 -4.44 0.21 -11.07
CA ALA A 40 -3.90 1.09 -10.04
C ALA A 40 -2.39 1.30 -10.19
N PHE A 41 -1.64 0.24 -10.50
CA PHE A 41 -0.21 0.33 -10.77
C PHE A 41 0.11 1.19 -12.01
N VAL A 42 -0.63 1.01 -13.11
CA VAL A 42 -0.44 1.80 -14.33
C VAL A 42 -0.79 3.27 -14.10
N LEU A 43 -1.88 3.54 -13.36
CA LEU A 43 -2.30 4.89 -13.02
C LEU A 43 -1.41 5.57 -11.97
N ALA A 44 -0.65 4.81 -11.17
CA ALA A 44 0.23 5.35 -10.14
C ALA A 44 1.26 6.34 -10.71
N TRP A 45 1.83 6.04 -11.88
CA TRP A 45 2.87 6.87 -12.52
C TRP A 45 2.39 8.27 -12.93
N PRO A 46 1.31 8.41 -13.74
CA PRO A 46 0.77 9.73 -14.05
C PRO A 46 0.20 10.44 -12.80
N VAL A 47 -0.36 9.71 -11.84
CA VAL A 47 -0.89 10.31 -10.60
C VAL A 47 0.23 10.84 -9.70
N ALA A 48 1.36 10.14 -9.59
CA ALA A 48 2.53 10.61 -8.84
C ALA A 48 3.07 11.93 -9.42
N LEU A 49 3.20 11.98 -10.75
CA LEU A 49 3.59 13.19 -11.48
C LEU A 49 2.60 14.34 -11.25
N TRP A 50 1.30 14.04 -11.21
CA TRP A 50 0.28 15.07 -11.07
C TRP A 50 0.16 15.64 -9.66
N LEU A 51 0.26 14.80 -8.63
CA LEU A 51 0.05 15.21 -7.24
C LEU A 51 1.29 15.83 -6.57
N GLY A 52 2.49 15.48 -7.04
CA GLY A 52 3.72 15.94 -6.39
C GLY A 52 4.93 15.96 -7.32
N GLY A 53 4.70 15.99 -8.63
CA GLY A 53 5.75 16.14 -9.63
C GLY A 53 6.87 15.11 -9.51
N SER A 54 8.10 15.60 -9.59
CA SER A 54 9.31 14.78 -9.58
C SER A 54 9.55 14.08 -8.25
N GLU A 55 9.21 14.70 -7.11
CA GLU A 55 9.49 14.14 -5.78
C GLU A 55 8.68 12.87 -5.52
N ARG A 56 7.37 12.94 -5.75
CA ARG A 56 6.50 11.76 -5.61
C ARG A 56 6.80 10.71 -6.65
N LEU A 57 7.21 11.09 -7.86
CA LEU A 57 7.63 10.13 -8.88
C LEU A 57 8.90 9.38 -8.45
N ILE A 58 9.91 10.08 -7.93
CA ILE A 58 11.15 9.46 -7.42
C ILE A 58 10.82 8.50 -6.27
N LEU A 59 9.97 8.92 -5.33
CA LEU A 59 9.52 8.05 -4.23
C LEU A 59 8.78 6.81 -4.74
N THR A 60 7.84 6.99 -5.69
CA THR A 60 7.09 5.90 -6.31
C THR A 60 8.02 4.91 -7.02
N PHE A 61 9.03 5.44 -7.72
CA PHE A 61 10.06 4.64 -8.38
C PHE A 61 10.95 3.90 -7.38
N ALA A 62 11.37 4.56 -6.29
CA ALA A 62 12.16 3.93 -5.23
C ALA A 62 11.39 2.78 -4.56
N VAL A 63 10.09 2.97 -4.29
CA VAL A 63 9.22 1.91 -3.76
C VAL A 63 9.09 0.77 -4.78
N PHE A 64 8.93 1.08 -6.07
CA PHE A 64 8.88 0.06 -7.13
C PHE A 64 10.16 -0.78 -7.17
N VAL A 65 11.32 -0.16 -7.17
CA VAL A 65 12.62 -0.86 -7.17
C VAL A 65 12.78 -1.72 -5.91
N GLY A 66 12.42 -1.19 -4.74
CA GLY A 66 12.45 -1.93 -3.47
C GLY A 66 11.53 -3.16 -3.48
N CYS A 67 10.29 -2.99 -3.93
CA CYS A 67 9.33 -4.09 -4.06
C CYS A 67 9.76 -5.11 -5.12
N TRP A 68 10.36 -4.66 -6.22
CA TRP A 68 10.90 -5.56 -7.25
C TRP A 68 12.06 -6.40 -6.70
N ALA A 69 13.00 -5.80 -5.97
CA ALA A 69 14.08 -6.52 -5.32
C ALA A 69 13.54 -7.54 -4.29
N ALA A 70 12.57 -7.15 -3.46
CA ALA A 70 11.92 -8.06 -2.51
C ALA A 70 11.20 -9.24 -3.21
N TRP A 71 10.57 -8.98 -4.35
CA TRP A 71 9.94 -10.03 -5.15
C TRP A 71 10.96 -11.00 -5.75
N GLN A 72 12.09 -10.50 -6.26
CA GLN A 72 13.19 -11.36 -6.75
C GLN A 72 13.78 -12.25 -5.65
N MET A 73 13.78 -11.77 -4.40
CA MET A 73 14.21 -12.56 -3.23
C MET A 73 13.11 -13.49 -2.69
N HIS A 74 11.96 -13.59 -3.36
CA HIS A 74 10.79 -14.37 -2.91
C HIS A 74 10.25 -13.98 -1.53
N THR A 75 10.56 -12.78 -1.03
CA THR A 75 10.11 -12.30 0.29
C THR A 75 8.78 -11.55 0.23
N MET A 76 8.34 -11.14 -0.97
CA MET A 76 7.12 -10.36 -1.18
C MET A 76 6.36 -10.81 -2.43
N GLY A 77 5.02 -10.74 -2.38
CA GLY A 77 4.17 -11.02 -3.53
C GLY A 77 4.17 -9.89 -4.56
N ALA A 78 4.08 -10.23 -5.85
CA ALA A 78 4.00 -9.25 -6.93
C ALA A 78 2.75 -8.35 -6.82
N ALA A 79 1.66 -8.84 -6.21
CA ALA A 79 0.46 -8.05 -5.97
C ALA A 79 0.69 -6.98 -4.88
N ASP A 80 1.36 -7.36 -3.78
CA ASP A 80 1.67 -6.46 -2.68
C ASP A 80 2.56 -5.31 -3.16
N GLY A 81 3.53 -5.61 -4.03
CA GLY A 81 4.40 -4.61 -4.63
C GLY A 81 3.63 -3.59 -5.47
N LYS A 82 2.63 -4.03 -6.23
CA LYS A 82 1.77 -3.13 -7.02
C LYS A 82 0.93 -2.20 -6.12
N ILE A 83 0.40 -2.74 -5.02
CA ILE A 83 -0.36 -1.96 -4.04
C ILE A 83 0.55 -0.93 -3.35
N ALA A 84 1.75 -1.34 -2.95
CA ALA A 84 2.73 -0.45 -2.35
C ALA A 84 3.12 0.71 -3.27
N VAL A 85 3.34 0.44 -4.57
CA VAL A 85 3.63 1.47 -5.58
C VAL A 85 2.43 2.41 -5.78
N ALA A 86 1.21 1.88 -5.83
CA ALA A 86 0.01 2.72 -5.92
C ALA A 86 -0.15 3.63 -4.69
N LEU A 87 0.12 3.12 -3.49
CA LEU A 87 0.09 3.91 -2.27
C LEU A 87 1.22 4.95 -2.23
N ALA A 88 2.41 4.62 -2.71
CA ALA A 88 3.54 5.55 -2.83
C ALA A 88 3.18 6.77 -3.69
N ALA A 89 2.44 6.57 -4.78
CA ALA A 89 2.00 7.64 -5.65
C ALA A 89 0.89 8.51 -5.04
N VAL A 90 -0.08 7.87 -4.39
CA VAL A 90 -1.34 8.50 -4.00
C VAL A 90 -1.29 9.04 -2.56
N SER A 91 -0.80 8.23 -1.61
CA SER A 91 -0.65 8.58 -0.20
C SER A 91 0.63 7.96 0.40
N PRO A 92 1.79 8.62 0.24
CA PRO A 92 3.07 8.17 0.80
C PRO A 92 3.01 7.96 2.33
N ALA A 93 2.22 8.78 3.04
CA ALA A 93 2.07 8.67 4.48
C ALA A 93 1.33 7.38 4.89
N ALA A 94 0.27 7.01 4.18
CA ALA A 94 -0.44 5.74 4.43
C ALA A 94 0.46 4.53 4.16
N LEU A 95 1.30 4.59 3.13
CA LEU A 95 2.33 3.57 2.88
C LEU A 95 3.29 3.47 4.07
N GLY A 96 3.82 4.60 4.54
CA GLY A 96 4.76 4.66 5.66
C GLY A 96 4.18 4.01 6.92
N ILE A 97 2.93 4.36 7.29
CA ILE A 97 2.25 3.76 8.44
C ILE A 97 2.03 2.25 8.22
N GLY A 98 1.59 1.84 7.04
CA GLY A 98 1.42 0.42 6.71
C GLY A 98 2.71 -0.38 6.82
N VAL A 99 3.84 0.17 6.35
CA VAL A 99 5.16 -0.45 6.47
C VAL A 99 5.58 -0.55 7.94
N VAL A 100 5.40 0.49 8.74
CA VAL A 100 5.71 0.46 10.18
C VAL A 100 4.90 -0.61 10.90
N ILE A 101 3.60 -0.73 10.59
CA ILE A 101 2.74 -1.79 11.14
C ILE A 101 3.27 -3.18 10.75
N LEU A 102 3.58 -3.39 9.47
CA LEU A 102 4.10 -4.67 8.98
C LEU A 102 5.44 -5.03 9.65
N VAL A 103 6.38 -4.08 9.71
CA VAL A 103 7.67 -4.27 10.38
C VAL A 103 7.47 -4.59 11.87
N GLY A 104 6.57 -3.88 12.56
CA GLY A 104 6.26 -4.14 13.96
C GLY A 104 5.67 -5.54 14.20
N ILE A 105 4.76 -5.97 13.33
CA ILE A 105 4.18 -7.32 13.39
C ILE A 105 5.25 -8.39 13.14
N PHE A 106 6.08 -8.22 12.10
CA PHE A 106 7.16 -9.18 11.80
C PHE A 106 8.20 -9.23 12.92
N ALA A 107 8.59 -8.09 13.47
CA ALA A 107 9.51 -8.02 14.61
C ALA A 107 8.92 -8.71 15.85
N GLY A 108 7.63 -8.48 16.13
CA GLY A 108 6.93 -9.17 17.23
C GLY A 108 6.84 -10.68 17.04
N LEU A 109 6.49 -11.13 15.82
CA LEU A 109 6.46 -12.56 15.48
C LEU A 109 7.84 -13.22 15.56
N TRP A 110 8.89 -12.49 15.18
CA TRP A 110 10.28 -12.93 15.30
C TRP A 110 10.69 -13.11 16.76
N VAL A 111 10.42 -12.12 17.62
CA VAL A 111 10.67 -12.19 19.07
C VAL A 111 9.90 -13.35 19.71
N TRP A 112 8.68 -13.62 19.24
CA TRP A 112 7.84 -14.71 19.76
C TRP A 112 8.09 -16.08 19.12
N LYS A 113 9.10 -16.19 18.23
CA LYS A 113 9.44 -17.42 17.48
C LYS A 113 8.25 -18.05 16.72
N ARG A 114 7.21 -17.27 16.43
CA ARG A 114 6.02 -17.72 15.68
C ARG A 114 6.19 -17.42 14.19
N GLN A 115 7.25 -17.98 13.61
CA GLN A 115 7.63 -17.75 12.21
C GLN A 115 6.68 -18.38 11.17
N SER A 116 5.73 -19.21 11.61
CA SER A 116 4.77 -19.89 10.74
C SER A 116 3.53 -19.06 10.37
N VAL A 117 3.36 -17.86 10.95
CA VAL A 117 2.22 -17.00 10.65
C VAL A 117 2.59 -16.04 9.52
N SER A 118 2.19 -16.35 8.29
CA SER A 118 2.29 -15.41 7.18
C SER A 118 1.21 -14.33 7.33
N VAL A 119 1.60 -13.09 7.55
CA VAL A 119 0.64 -11.97 7.64
C VAL A 119 0.41 -11.42 6.23
N PRO A 120 -0.84 -11.30 5.75
CA PRO A 120 -1.11 -10.77 4.42
C PRO A 120 -0.73 -9.29 4.36
N ALA A 121 0.17 -8.91 3.45
CA ALA A 121 0.70 -7.55 3.39
C ALA A 121 -0.38 -6.51 3.03
N ALA A 122 -1.37 -6.89 2.21
CA ALA A 122 -2.50 -6.02 1.88
C ALA A 122 -3.34 -5.65 3.12
N VAL A 123 -3.43 -6.53 4.11
CA VAL A 123 -4.11 -6.25 5.38
C VAL A 123 -3.33 -5.22 6.20
N GLY A 124 -2.00 -5.30 6.20
CA GLY A 124 -1.14 -4.30 6.82
C GLY A 124 -1.26 -2.92 6.15
N PHE A 125 -1.31 -2.88 4.82
CA PHE A 125 -1.53 -1.64 4.07
C PHE A 125 -2.94 -1.05 4.30
N TYR A 126 -3.98 -1.89 4.39
CA TYR A 126 -5.32 -1.45 4.75
C TYR A 126 -5.37 -0.88 6.18
N ALA A 127 -4.73 -1.54 7.15
CA ALA A 127 -4.62 -1.04 8.51
C ALA A 127 -3.84 0.30 8.56
N GLY A 128 -2.78 0.42 7.76
CA GLY A 128 -2.03 1.68 7.61
C GLY A 128 -2.87 2.81 7.04
N MET A 129 -3.72 2.52 6.06
CA MET A 129 -4.68 3.48 5.52
C MET A 129 -5.70 3.91 6.57
N LEU A 130 -6.28 2.97 7.34
CA LEU A 130 -7.19 3.30 8.44
C LEU A 130 -6.50 4.17 9.51
N GLY A 131 -5.27 3.83 9.90
CA GLY A 131 -4.47 4.64 10.80
C GLY A 131 -4.21 6.04 10.27
N TRP A 132 -3.85 6.17 8.98
CA TRP A 132 -3.68 7.47 8.34
C TRP A 132 -4.97 8.28 8.32
N THR A 133 -6.12 7.66 8.03
CA THR A 133 -7.39 8.39 8.10
C THR A 133 -7.52 9.00 9.49
N VAL A 134 -7.53 8.18 10.55
CA VAL A 134 -7.66 8.64 11.95
C VAL A 134 -6.66 9.74 12.31
N VAL A 135 -5.39 9.63 11.92
CA VAL A 135 -4.36 10.65 12.24
C VAL A 135 -4.53 11.92 11.40
N GLY A 136 -4.85 11.78 10.12
CA GLY A 136 -5.05 12.89 9.18
C GLY A 136 -6.34 13.69 9.42
N TRP A 137 -7.29 13.18 10.22
CA TRP A 137 -8.46 13.96 10.66
C TRP A 137 -8.15 14.98 11.77
N TRP A 138 -7.01 14.84 12.46
CA TRP A 138 -6.65 15.68 13.63
C TRP A 138 -5.55 16.71 13.35
N GLY A 139 -5.05 16.80 12.11
CA GLY A 139 -4.02 17.76 11.68
C GLY A 139 -4.52 18.65 10.56
#